data_AF-A0A428LHT8-F1
#
_entry.id   AF-A0A428LHT8-F1
#
_cell.length_a   1.000
_cell.length_b   1.000
_cell.length_c   1.000
_cell.angle_alpha   90.00
_cell.angle_beta   90.00
_cell.angle_gamma   90.00
#
_symmetry.space_group_name_H-M   'P 1'
#
loop_
_entity.id
_entity.type
_entity.pdbx_description
1 polymer ?
#
loop_
_entity_poly.entity_id
_entity_poly.type
_entity_poly.pdbx_seq_one_letter_code
_entity_poly.pdbx_strand_id
1 'polypeptide(L)'
;MINAAIAAAGAVRMELIEHYQPEFVLRFRAREAACACLACQAAAGNWPHVSTSLGNQQRDSLNAACESAARDILLNPDAFVLHTGEAASDGEREDNPWNEVLNQQCINMAVHPALTLQSSLYAIGVLLSKAQRYVDENQCDPQQMVTMGEQLSQLAESGILNEQFAMLPTIEVNRVEALGDMGAMRLNLNLPPMQKMMFMLKLSELAVMEPARLQDRLRELDAKPIPLLEAQPHILRNMLIYRLYGEFYPGTAFDHYGEALMSLTRQFFQVKMLCAMWLEDNAELTEDDFISLVSAWSAWQQQSGTPEALNSADYTLLCGLSLI
;
A
#
# COMPACT_ATOMS: atom_id res chain seq x y z
N MET A 1 -35.46 -38.97 -38.09
CA MET A 1 -34.31 -39.71 -37.52
C MET A 1 -33.12 -39.41 -38.43
N ILE A 2 -32.08 -38.65 -38.09
CA ILE A 2 -31.57 -38.11 -36.83
C ILE A 2 -30.97 -36.74 -37.18
N ASN A 3 -31.65 -35.67 -36.73
CA ASN A 3 -31.17 -34.29 -36.69
C ASN A 3 -30.72 -34.01 -35.24
N ALA A 4 -29.63 -34.64 -34.79
CA ALA A 4 -29.21 -34.53 -33.39
C ALA A 4 -27.68 -34.63 -33.18
N ALA A 5 -26.86 -34.28 -34.17
CA ALA A 5 -25.40 -34.47 -34.06
C ALA A 5 -24.55 -33.19 -34.22
N ILE A 6 -25.12 -31.98 -34.39
CA ILE A 6 -24.32 -30.75 -34.60
C ILE A 6 -24.83 -29.55 -33.77
N ALA A 7 -25.29 -29.78 -32.54
CA ALA A 7 -25.72 -28.66 -31.66
C ALA A 7 -25.26 -28.83 -30.20
N ALA A 8 -24.08 -29.41 -29.98
CA ALA A 8 -23.49 -29.53 -28.65
C ALA A 8 -21.96 -29.41 -28.71
N ALA A 9 -21.47 -28.31 -29.29
CA ALA A 9 -20.06 -27.94 -29.19
C ALA A 9 -19.97 -26.41 -29.12
N GLY A 10 -19.61 -25.88 -27.94
CA GLY A 10 -19.09 -24.52 -27.82
C GLY A 10 -20.01 -23.47 -27.17
N ALA A 11 -20.92 -23.83 -26.28
CA ALA A 11 -21.31 -22.88 -25.24
C ALA A 11 -20.26 -22.96 -24.14
N VAL A 12 -19.18 -22.18 -24.26
CA VAL A 12 -18.33 -21.87 -23.10
C VAL A 12 -19.29 -21.26 -22.08
N ARG A 13 -19.58 -22.02 -21.03
CA ARG A 13 -20.46 -21.56 -19.95
C ARG A 13 -19.68 -20.44 -19.27
N MET A 14 -19.99 -19.20 -19.62
CA MET A 14 -19.42 -18.02 -18.99
C MET A 14 -19.68 -18.15 -17.49
N GLU A 15 -18.62 -18.41 -16.73
CA GLU A 15 -18.71 -18.49 -15.28
C GLU A 15 -18.79 -17.06 -14.75
N LEU A 16 -19.79 -16.79 -13.93
CA LEU A 16 -19.94 -15.51 -13.26
C LEU A 16 -19.10 -15.54 -11.99
N ILE A 17 -18.26 -14.53 -11.82
CA ILE A 17 -17.40 -14.32 -10.65
C ILE A 17 -17.87 -13.08 -9.88
N GLU A 18 -17.54 -13.01 -8.60
CA GLU A 18 -17.88 -11.87 -7.75
C GLU A 18 -17.11 -10.64 -8.23
N HIS A 19 -17.79 -9.51 -8.39
CA HIS A 19 -17.16 -8.25 -8.78
C HIS A 19 -17.21 -7.26 -7.62
N TYR A 20 -16.05 -6.75 -7.22
CA TYR A 20 -15.91 -5.80 -6.12
C TYR A 20 -15.46 -4.44 -6.63
N GLN A 21 -16.20 -3.41 -6.25
CA GLN A 21 -15.94 -2.03 -6.64
C GLN A 21 -15.94 -1.13 -5.40
N PRO A 22 -14.78 -0.61 -4.98
CA PRO A 22 -14.71 0.39 -3.93
C PRO A 22 -15.43 1.70 -4.34
N GLU A 23 -15.97 2.42 -3.36
CA GLU A 23 -16.60 3.73 -3.55
C GLU A 23 -15.70 4.70 -4.31
N PHE A 24 -14.38 4.68 -4.07
CA PHE A 24 -13.44 5.55 -4.80
C PHE A 24 -13.46 5.29 -6.32
N VAL A 25 -13.71 4.05 -6.76
CA VAL A 25 -13.81 3.71 -8.19
C VAL A 25 -15.10 4.29 -8.77
N LEU A 26 -16.22 4.15 -8.07
CA LEU A 26 -17.51 4.67 -8.54
C LEU A 26 -17.48 6.19 -8.63
N ARG A 27 -16.93 6.87 -7.61
CA ARG A 27 -16.76 8.33 -7.61
C ARG A 27 -15.88 8.81 -8.74
N PHE A 28 -14.78 8.11 -9.02
CA PHE A 28 -13.90 8.45 -10.13
C PHE A 28 -14.64 8.33 -11.47
N ARG A 29 -15.41 7.25 -11.68
CA ARG A 29 -16.19 7.03 -12.91
C ARG A 29 -17.32 8.04 -13.10
N ALA A 30 -17.89 8.54 -12.02
CA ALA A 30 -18.97 9.52 -12.06
C ALA A 30 -18.51 10.96 -12.38
N ARG A 31 -17.20 11.20 -12.54
CA ARG A 31 -16.67 12.53 -12.86
C ARG A 31 -17.06 12.97 -14.28
N GLU A 32 -17.45 14.23 -14.39
CA GLU A 32 -17.77 14.86 -15.68
C GLU A 32 -16.52 15.19 -16.50
N ALA A 33 -15.41 15.52 -15.83
CA ALA A 33 -14.14 15.88 -16.47
C ALA A 33 -13.05 14.86 -16.14
N ALA A 34 -12.29 14.48 -17.17
CA ALA A 34 -11.09 13.66 -16.99
C ALA A 34 -10.01 14.42 -16.20
N CYS A 35 -9.20 13.68 -15.46
CA CYS A 35 -8.08 14.26 -14.72
C CYS A 35 -7.02 14.82 -15.69
N ALA A 36 -6.54 16.03 -15.40
CA ALA A 36 -5.56 16.74 -16.22
C ALA A 36 -4.13 16.69 -15.65
N CYS A 37 -3.84 15.80 -14.69
CA CYS A 37 -2.50 15.71 -14.11
C CYS A 37 -1.45 15.21 -15.12
N LEU A 38 -0.17 15.45 -14.84
CA LEU A 38 0.94 15.09 -15.74
C LEU A 38 0.96 13.59 -16.09
N ALA A 39 0.63 12.72 -15.13
CA ALA A 39 0.55 11.28 -15.36
C ALA A 39 -0.59 10.91 -16.33
N CYS A 40 -1.78 11.51 -16.18
CA CYS A 40 -2.91 11.31 -17.10
C CYS A 40 -2.58 11.76 -18.53
N GLN A 41 -1.86 12.89 -18.66
CA GLN A 41 -1.48 13.42 -19.97
C GLN A 41 -0.48 12.51 -20.72
N ALA A 42 0.38 11.81 -19.99
CA ALA A 42 1.37 10.89 -20.55
C ALA A 42 0.87 9.45 -20.70
N ALA A 43 -0.26 9.10 -20.07
CA ALA A 43 -0.81 7.76 -20.08
C ALA A 43 -1.58 7.47 -21.39
N ALA A 44 -1.73 6.18 -21.70
CA ALA A 44 -2.51 5.69 -22.83
C ALA A 44 -3.64 4.77 -22.34
N GLY A 45 -4.67 4.61 -23.17
CA GLY A 45 -5.77 3.68 -22.92
C GLY A 45 -6.67 4.09 -21.76
N ASN A 46 -7.09 3.12 -20.95
CA ASN A 46 -8.06 3.31 -19.86
C ASN A 46 -7.42 3.64 -18.50
N TRP A 47 -6.16 4.06 -18.49
CA TRP A 47 -5.50 4.50 -17.26
C TRP A 47 -6.25 5.72 -16.67
N PRO A 48 -6.46 5.80 -15.35
CA PRO A 48 -5.84 5.04 -14.26
C PRO A 48 -6.59 3.78 -13.80
N HIS A 49 -7.60 3.28 -14.53
CA HIS A 49 -8.33 2.09 -14.09
C HIS A 49 -7.44 0.84 -14.06
N VAL A 50 -7.55 0.09 -12.96
CA VAL A 50 -6.89 -1.20 -12.77
C VAL A 50 -7.97 -2.22 -12.40
N SER A 51 -7.87 -3.42 -12.95
CA SER A 51 -8.74 -4.55 -12.60
C SER A 51 -7.86 -5.77 -12.39
N THR A 52 -8.08 -6.49 -11.30
CA THR A 52 -7.32 -7.69 -10.95
C THR A 52 -8.30 -8.85 -10.73
N SER A 53 -8.05 -9.97 -11.41
CA SER A 53 -8.78 -11.23 -11.22
C SER A 53 -8.03 -12.09 -10.19
N LEU A 54 -8.72 -12.51 -9.12
CA LEU A 54 -8.19 -13.29 -8.00
C LEU A 54 -9.17 -14.43 -7.69
N GLY A 55 -8.81 -15.67 -8.02
CA GLY A 55 -9.70 -16.82 -7.82
C GLY A 55 -11.07 -16.63 -8.49
N ASN A 56 -12.12 -16.53 -7.67
CA ASN A 56 -13.50 -16.28 -8.10
C ASN A 56 -13.95 -14.82 -7.94
N GLN A 57 -13.01 -13.88 -7.87
CA GLN A 57 -13.26 -12.46 -7.65
C GLN A 57 -12.59 -11.59 -8.73
N GLN A 58 -13.27 -10.56 -9.17
CA GLN A 58 -12.71 -9.42 -9.89
C GLN A 58 -12.72 -8.21 -8.97
N ARG A 59 -11.58 -7.55 -8.81
CA ARG A 59 -11.44 -6.33 -7.99
C ARG A 59 -11.10 -5.14 -8.87
N ASP A 60 -11.94 -4.12 -8.85
CA ASP A 60 -11.65 -2.85 -9.50
C ASP A 60 -10.84 -1.94 -8.56
N SER A 61 -9.88 -1.22 -9.14
CA SER A 61 -9.08 -0.21 -8.45
C SER A 61 -8.69 0.92 -9.40
N LEU A 62 -7.89 1.86 -8.90
CA LEU A 62 -7.32 2.97 -9.65
C LEU A 62 -5.85 3.13 -9.27
N ASN A 63 -5.02 3.54 -10.22
CA ASN A 63 -3.62 3.85 -9.96
C ASN A 63 -3.47 5.21 -9.25
N ALA A 64 -2.90 5.19 -8.04
CA ALA A 64 -2.68 6.38 -7.21
C ALA A 64 -1.66 7.40 -7.76
N ALA A 65 -0.97 7.11 -8.86
CA ALA A 65 -0.19 8.13 -9.59
C ALA A 65 -1.07 9.16 -10.31
N CYS A 66 -2.38 8.90 -10.47
CA CYS A 66 -3.34 9.92 -10.88
C CYS A 66 -3.76 10.75 -9.67
N GLU A 67 -3.62 12.08 -9.73
CA GLU A 67 -4.00 12.99 -8.63
C GLU A 67 -5.48 12.86 -8.26
N SER A 68 -6.38 12.78 -9.25
CA SER A 68 -7.81 12.63 -8.99
C SER A 68 -8.16 11.26 -8.40
N ALA A 69 -7.44 10.19 -8.78
CA ALA A 69 -7.60 8.88 -8.18
C ALA A 69 -7.07 8.88 -6.73
N ALA A 70 -5.85 9.37 -6.50
CA ALA A 70 -5.26 9.51 -5.17
C ALA A 70 -6.18 10.30 -4.22
N ARG A 71 -6.80 11.37 -4.72
CA ARG A 71 -7.78 12.16 -3.97
C ARG A 71 -8.98 11.31 -3.52
N ASP A 72 -9.60 10.55 -4.42
CA ASP A 72 -10.74 9.70 -4.05
C ASP A 72 -10.35 8.53 -3.15
N ILE A 73 -9.15 7.97 -3.34
CA ILE A 73 -8.62 6.87 -2.53
C ILE A 73 -8.33 7.34 -1.12
N LEU A 74 -7.64 8.47 -0.96
CA LEU A 74 -7.03 8.85 0.31
C LEU A 74 -7.92 9.76 1.16
N LEU A 75 -8.57 10.75 0.54
CA LEU A 75 -9.24 11.81 1.29
C LEU A 75 -10.71 11.49 1.62
N ASN A 76 -11.32 10.54 0.90
CA ASN A 76 -12.68 10.12 1.20
C ASN A 76 -12.69 9.09 2.35
N PRO A 77 -13.32 9.36 3.51
CA PRO A 77 -13.41 8.37 4.59
C PRO A 77 -14.15 7.10 4.18
N ASP A 78 -15.05 7.19 3.19
CA ASP A 78 -15.82 6.06 2.68
C ASP A 78 -15.18 5.37 1.47
N ALA A 79 -13.92 5.69 1.12
CA ALA A 79 -13.26 5.21 -0.10
C ALA A 79 -13.34 3.68 -0.31
N PHE A 80 -13.28 2.92 0.78
CA PHE A 80 -13.27 1.45 0.79
C PHE A 80 -14.61 0.80 1.13
N VAL A 81 -15.72 1.54 1.10
CA VAL A 81 -17.05 0.92 1.05
C VAL A 81 -17.14 0.10 -0.24
N LEU A 82 -17.33 -1.22 -0.12
CA LEU A 82 -17.35 -2.14 -1.25
C LEU A 82 -18.77 -2.31 -1.80
N HIS A 83 -18.90 -2.15 -3.12
CA HIS A 83 -20.10 -2.47 -3.87
C HIS A 83 -19.87 -3.77 -4.63
N THR A 84 -20.83 -4.70 -4.53
CA THR A 84 -20.72 -6.04 -5.12
C THR A 84 -21.61 -6.19 -6.35
N GLY A 85 -21.12 -6.94 -7.32
CA GLY A 85 -21.82 -7.32 -8.54
C GLY A 85 -21.35 -8.67 -9.07
N GLU A 86 -21.71 -8.96 -10.30
CA GLU A 86 -21.27 -10.16 -11.03
C GLU A 86 -20.55 -9.74 -12.30
N ALA A 87 -19.41 -10.38 -12.59
CA ALA A 87 -18.65 -10.18 -13.83
C ALA A 87 -18.41 -11.51 -14.54
N ALA A 88 -18.21 -11.45 -15.85
CA ALA A 88 -17.85 -12.62 -16.64
C ALA A 88 -16.38 -12.99 -16.40
N SER A 89 -16.10 -14.23 -16.04
CA SER A 89 -14.73 -14.73 -15.91
C SER A 89 -14.02 -14.70 -17.27
N ASP A 90 -12.82 -14.12 -17.28
CA ASP A 90 -11.86 -14.12 -18.39
C ASP A 90 -11.13 -15.48 -18.56
N GLY A 91 -11.25 -16.37 -17.57
CA GLY A 91 -10.78 -17.76 -17.65
C GLY A 91 -9.31 -17.98 -17.29
N GLU A 92 -8.52 -16.93 -17.08
CA GLU A 92 -7.15 -17.02 -16.57
C GLU A 92 -7.16 -16.90 -15.04
N ARG A 93 -6.90 -18.02 -14.35
CA ARG A 93 -6.93 -18.10 -12.88
C ARG A 93 -5.56 -18.47 -12.36
N GLU A 94 -4.97 -17.58 -11.58
CA GLU A 94 -3.84 -17.94 -10.71
C GLU A 94 -4.45 -18.37 -9.37
N ASP A 95 -4.68 -19.67 -9.21
CA ASP A 95 -5.28 -20.22 -8.00
C ASP A 95 -4.22 -20.29 -6.90
N ASN A 96 -4.29 -19.35 -5.95
CA ASN A 96 -3.41 -19.38 -4.79
C ASN A 96 -4.14 -19.08 -3.48
N PRO A 97 -4.81 -20.09 -2.90
CA PRO A 97 -5.60 -19.93 -1.68
C PRO A 97 -4.79 -19.43 -0.49
N TRP A 98 -3.49 -19.71 -0.45
CA TRP A 98 -2.60 -19.22 0.61
C TRP A 98 -2.48 -17.69 0.58
N ASN A 99 -2.17 -17.13 -0.58
CA ASN A 99 -2.01 -15.68 -0.73
C ASN A 99 -3.34 -14.94 -0.59
N GLU A 100 -4.43 -15.51 -1.10
CA GLU A 100 -5.77 -14.94 -0.93
C GLU A 100 -6.13 -14.84 0.56
N VAL A 101 -5.93 -15.91 1.33
CA VAL A 101 -6.18 -15.89 2.77
C VAL A 101 -5.22 -14.95 3.49
N LEU A 102 -3.93 -14.95 3.16
CA LEU A 102 -2.95 -14.04 3.77
C LEU A 102 -3.31 -12.57 3.51
N ASN A 103 -3.64 -12.21 2.26
CA ASN A 103 -4.13 -10.89 1.88
C ASN A 103 -5.36 -10.50 2.71
N GLN A 104 -6.34 -11.41 2.81
CA GLN A 104 -7.55 -11.16 3.59
C GLN A 104 -7.24 -10.96 5.08
N GLN A 105 -6.33 -11.74 5.66
CA GLN A 105 -5.92 -11.55 7.06
C GLN A 105 -5.18 -10.21 7.26
N CYS A 106 -4.34 -9.78 6.31
CA CYS A 106 -3.76 -8.44 6.35
C CYS A 106 -4.83 -7.34 6.30
N ILE A 107 -5.84 -7.47 5.43
CA ILE A 107 -6.98 -6.53 5.35
C ILE A 107 -7.74 -6.50 6.67
N ASN A 108 -8.02 -7.66 7.26
CA ASN A 108 -8.70 -7.77 8.55
C ASN A 108 -7.94 -7.01 9.65
N MET A 109 -6.61 -7.13 9.71
CA MET A 109 -5.79 -6.37 10.66
C MET A 109 -5.82 -4.87 10.36
N ALA A 110 -5.82 -4.48 9.09
CA ALA A 110 -5.87 -3.07 8.70
C ALA A 110 -7.22 -2.40 9.03
N VAL A 111 -8.33 -3.12 9.03
CA VAL A 111 -9.66 -2.57 9.38
C VAL A 111 -10.09 -2.85 10.82
N HIS A 112 -9.25 -3.53 11.61
CA HIS A 112 -9.61 -3.93 12.96
C HIS A 112 -9.79 -2.70 13.88
N PRO A 113 -10.96 -2.53 14.53
CA PRO A 113 -11.29 -1.29 15.26
C PRO A 113 -10.45 -1.07 16.52
N ALA A 114 -9.90 -2.14 17.11
CA ALA A 114 -9.05 -2.05 18.31
C ALA A 114 -7.58 -1.66 18.01
N LEU A 115 -7.18 -1.58 16.74
CA LEU A 115 -5.78 -1.30 16.35
C LEU A 115 -5.62 0.12 15.83
N THR A 116 -4.61 0.82 16.35
CA THR A 116 -4.10 2.04 15.71
C THR A 116 -3.46 1.68 14.36
N LEU A 117 -3.17 2.68 13.52
CA LEU A 117 -2.48 2.44 12.24
C LEU A 117 -1.14 1.71 12.46
N GLN A 118 -0.32 2.19 13.39
CA GLN A 118 0.99 1.63 13.69
C GLN A 118 0.87 0.21 14.24
N SER A 119 -0.09 -0.02 15.13
CA SER A 119 -0.36 -1.35 15.68
C SER A 119 -0.91 -2.31 14.61
N SER A 120 -1.58 -1.80 13.58
CA SER A 120 -2.01 -2.61 12.43
C SER A 120 -0.83 -3.02 11.55
N LEU A 121 0.10 -2.09 11.26
CA LEU A 121 1.35 -2.40 10.56
C LEU A 121 2.18 -3.42 11.34
N TYR A 122 2.25 -3.28 12.67
CA TYR A 122 2.91 -4.24 13.55
C TYR A 122 2.25 -5.61 13.48
N ALA A 123 0.92 -5.69 13.62
CA ALA A 123 0.17 -6.95 13.54
C ALA A 123 0.35 -7.65 12.19
N ILE A 124 0.33 -6.89 11.08
CA ILE A 124 0.65 -7.39 9.75
C ILE A 124 2.08 -7.93 9.71
N GLY A 125 3.05 -7.25 10.33
CA GLY A 125 4.41 -7.76 10.43
C GLY A 125 4.53 -9.08 11.19
N VAL A 126 3.80 -9.23 12.31
CA VAL A 126 3.74 -10.50 13.06
C VAL A 126 3.12 -11.61 12.21
N LEU A 127 2.03 -11.31 11.49
CA LEU A 127 1.37 -12.24 10.57
C LEU A 127 2.33 -12.69 9.45
N LEU A 128 3.03 -11.75 8.81
CA LEU A 128 4.00 -12.02 7.75
C LEU A 128 5.22 -12.82 8.25
N SER A 129 5.71 -12.52 9.45
CA SER A 129 6.77 -13.32 10.08
C SER A 129 6.32 -14.78 10.26
N LYS A 130 5.08 -14.97 10.72
CA LYS A 130 4.54 -16.32 10.91
C LYS A 130 4.27 -17.03 9.58
N ALA A 131 3.80 -16.29 8.57
CA ALA A 131 3.64 -16.78 7.21
C ALA A 131 4.97 -17.27 6.61
N GLN A 132 6.05 -16.52 6.79
CA GLN A 132 7.38 -16.91 6.31
C GLN A 132 7.82 -18.23 6.94
N ARG A 133 7.63 -18.39 8.24
CA ARG A 133 7.97 -19.64 8.93
C ARG A 133 7.19 -20.84 8.39
N TYR A 134 5.91 -20.65 8.08
CA TYR A 134 5.11 -21.71 7.46
C TYR A 134 5.63 -22.07 6.06
N VAL A 135 6.05 -21.08 5.27
CA VAL A 135 6.70 -21.32 3.96
C VAL A 135 8.00 -22.10 4.14
N ASP A 136 8.88 -21.65 5.04
CA ASP A 136 10.19 -22.28 5.29
C ASP A 136 10.05 -23.74 5.81
N GLU A 137 9.02 -24.00 6.62
CA GLU A 137 8.69 -25.32 7.17
C GLU A 137 7.83 -26.17 6.21
N ASN A 138 7.48 -25.65 5.02
CA ASN A 138 6.60 -26.27 4.02
C ASN A 138 5.21 -26.66 4.58
N GLN A 139 4.62 -25.77 5.38
CA GLN A 139 3.32 -25.89 6.06
C GLN A 139 2.33 -24.81 5.55
N CYS A 140 2.21 -24.65 4.24
CA CYS A 140 1.33 -23.64 3.64
C CYS A 140 -0.15 -24.08 3.58
N ASP A 141 -0.75 -24.40 4.73
CA ASP A 141 -2.19 -24.67 4.83
C ASP A 141 -2.97 -23.36 5.11
N PRO A 142 -3.86 -22.91 4.21
CA PRO A 142 -4.64 -21.68 4.41
C PRO A 142 -5.40 -21.64 5.75
N GLN A 143 -5.83 -22.78 6.29
CA GLN A 143 -6.53 -22.82 7.57
C GLN A 143 -5.63 -22.42 8.75
N GLN A 144 -4.32 -22.67 8.67
CA GLN A 144 -3.37 -22.19 9.67
C GLN A 144 -3.28 -20.67 9.67
N MET A 145 -3.36 -20.05 8.47
CA MET A 145 -3.35 -18.60 8.33
C MET A 145 -4.62 -17.97 8.90
N VAL A 146 -5.79 -18.58 8.66
CA VAL A 146 -7.06 -18.16 9.28
C VAL A 146 -6.96 -18.21 10.81
N THR A 147 -6.48 -19.33 11.35
CA THR A 147 -6.33 -19.52 12.80
C THR A 147 -5.38 -18.46 13.40
N MET A 148 -4.28 -18.15 12.71
CA MET A 148 -3.35 -17.10 13.14
C MET A 148 -4.00 -15.71 13.12
N GLY A 149 -4.78 -15.40 12.08
CA GLY A 149 -5.55 -14.16 11.99
C GLY A 149 -6.55 -13.99 13.15
N GLU A 150 -7.28 -15.05 13.49
CA GLU A 150 -8.21 -15.08 14.64
C GLU A 150 -7.48 -14.84 15.97
N GLN A 151 -6.31 -15.47 16.17
CA GLN A 151 -5.49 -15.25 17.35
C GLN A 151 -5.02 -13.80 17.46
N LEU A 152 -4.54 -13.20 16.36
CA LEU A 152 -4.15 -11.80 16.35
C LEU A 152 -5.33 -10.86 16.62
N SER A 153 -6.52 -11.17 16.11
CA SER A 153 -7.75 -10.43 16.40
C SER A 153 -8.06 -10.44 17.90
N GLN A 154 -7.98 -11.60 18.56
CA GLN A 154 -8.20 -11.71 20.01
C GLN A 154 -7.15 -10.92 20.81
N LEU A 155 -5.88 -10.95 20.40
CA LEU A 155 -4.81 -10.17 21.03
C LEU A 155 -4.99 -8.66 20.80
N ALA A 156 -5.57 -8.25 19.67
CA ALA A 156 -5.94 -6.87 19.41
C ALA A 156 -7.06 -6.42 20.36
N GLU A 157 -8.12 -7.21 20.49
CA GLU A 157 -9.25 -6.94 21.38
C GLU A 157 -8.84 -6.85 22.84
N SER A 158 -7.88 -7.67 23.28
CA SER A 158 -7.33 -7.63 24.63
C SER A 158 -6.29 -6.52 24.85
N GLY A 159 -5.98 -5.71 23.82
CA GLY A 159 -5.00 -4.63 23.88
C GLY A 159 -3.53 -5.07 23.84
N ILE A 160 -3.25 -6.37 23.81
CA ILE A 160 -1.89 -6.93 23.90
C ILE A 160 -1.03 -6.50 22.71
N LEU A 161 -1.59 -6.43 21.49
CA LEU A 161 -0.82 -6.00 20.32
C LEU A 161 -0.40 -4.51 20.41
N ASN A 162 -1.23 -3.66 21.01
CA ASN A 162 -0.88 -2.26 21.24
C ASN A 162 0.25 -2.15 22.29
N GLU A 163 0.18 -2.95 23.36
CA GLU A 163 1.22 -3.00 24.40
C GLU A 163 2.55 -3.54 23.86
N GLN A 164 2.52 -4.63 23.08
CA GLN A 164 3.71 -5.21 22.47
C GLN A 164 4.38 -4.23 21.51
N PHE A 165 3.59 -3.53 20.70
CA PHE A 165 4.11 -2.47 19.83
C PHE A 165 4.81 -1.36 20.63
N ALA A 166 4.18 -0.88 21.72
CA ALA A 166 4.74 0.18 22.56
C ALA A 166 6.05 -0.21 23.27
N MET A 167 6.33 -1.50 23.41
CA MET A 167 7.57 -2.01 24.02
C MET A 167 8.71 -2.22 23.00
N LEU A 168 8.48 -2.02 21.70
CA LEU A 168 9.52 -2.21 20.70
C LEU A 168 10.65 -1.18 20.87
N PRO A 169 11.92 -1.62 20.85
CA PRO A 169 13.04 -0.68 20.89
C PRO A 169 13.12 0.09 19.56
N THR A 170 13.40 1.39 19.64
CA THR A 170 13.69 2.18 18.45
C THR A 170 15.05 1.79 17.86
N ILE A 171 15.07 1.36 16.61
CA ILE A 171 16.29 1.07 15.86
C ILE A 171 16.53 2.20 14.86
N GLU A 172 17.22 3.24 15.32
CA GLU A 172 17.38 4.50 14.56
C GLU A 172 18.19 4.31 13.26
N VAL A 173 19.18 3.41 13.24
CA VAL A 173 20.07 3.21 12.08
C VAL A 173 19.32 2.89 10.79
N ASN A 174 18.29 2.04 10.86
CA ASN A 174 17.50 1.66 9.69
C ASN A 174 16.63 2.82 9.18
N ARG A 175 16.16 3.69 10.09
CA ARG A 175 15.39 4.89 9.74
C ARG A 175 16.28 5.94 9.08
N VAL A 176 17.52 6.08 9.56
CA VAL A 176 18.54 6.96 8.97
C VAL A 176 18.89 6.51 7.56
N GLU A 177 19.13 5.21 7.36
CA GLU A 177 19.35 4.62 6.04
C GLU A 177 18.15 4.88 5.11
N ALA A 178 16.94 4.59 5.57
CA ALA A 178 15.72 4.82 4.79
C ALA A 178 15.51 6.30 4.41
N LEU A 179 15.90 7.24 5.28
CA LEU A 179 15.87 8.67 4.98
C LEU A 179 16.91 9.04 3.92
N GLY A 180 18.13 8.50 4.01
CA GLY A 180 19.18 8.75 3.02
C GLY A 180 18.79 8.26 1.62
N ASP A 181 18.17 7.08 1.54
CA ASP A 181 17.68 6.50 0.28
C ASP A 181 16.65 7.40 -0.43
N MET A 182 15.90 8.22 0.32
CA MET A 182 14.95 9.17 -0.28
C MET A 182 15.63 10.20 -1.19
N GLY A 183 16.94 10.46 -1.04
CA GLY A 183 17.64 11.39 -1.92
C GLY A 183 17.82 10.90 -3.36
N ALA A 184 17.59 9.61 -3.61
CA ALA A 184 17.50 9.06 -4.97
C ALA A 184 16.14 9.33 -5.64
N MET A 185 15.12 9.80 -4.91
CA MET A 185 13.79 10.05 -5.47
C MET A 185 13.81 11.11 -6.57
N ARG A 186 13.07 10.85 -7.64
CA ARG A 186 12.88 11.78 -8.77
C ARG A 186 11.40 12.02 -8.97
N LEU A 187 10.84 12.89 -8.13
CA LEU A 187 9.39 13.14 -8.09
C LEU A 187 8.99 14.15 -9.17
N ASN A 188 7.99 13.79 -9.99
CA ASN A 188 7.42 14.70 -10.95
C ASN A 188 6.26 15.50 -10.36
N LEU A 189 6.58 16.43 -9.46
CA LEU A 189 5.60 17.24 -8.74
C LEU A 189 4.89 18.23 -9.68
N ASN A 190 3.58 18.37 -9.50
CA ASN A 190 2.72 19.34 -10.17
C ASN A 190 2.69 20.66 -9.40
N LEU A 191 3.86 21.31 -9.30
CA LEU A 191 4.09 22.51 -8.50
C LEU A 191 4.70 23.63 -9.34
N PRO A 192 4.61 24.90 -8.88
CA PRO A 192 5.37 26.00 -9.45
C PRO A 192 6.88 25.66 -9.57
N PRO A 193 7.55 26.05 -10.67
CA PRO A 193 8.93 25.60 -10.95
C PRO A 193 9.94 25.85 -9.82
N MET A 194 9.87 27.01 -9.16
CA MET A 194 10.77 27.35 -8.05
C MET A 194 10.56 26.43 -6.84
N GLN A 195 9.31 26.20 -6.45
CA GLN A 195 8.97 25.35 -5.31
C GLN A 195 9.36 23.89 -5.58
N LYS A 196 9.08 23.39 -6.80
CA LYS A 196 9.53 22.08 -7.26
C LYS A 196 11.06 21.94 -7.16
N MET A 197 11.81 22.92 -7.66
CA MET A 197 13.27 22.92 -7.64
C MET A 197 13.80 22.88 -6.20
N MET A 198 13.28 23.72 -5.31
CA MET A 198 13.70 23.77 -3.90
C MET A 198 13.42 22.46 -3.18
N PHE A 199 12.24 21.88 -3.38
CA PHE A 199 11.87 20.60 -2.78
C PHE A 199 12.77 19.45 -3.28
N MET A 200 13.02 19.40 -4.59
CA MET A 200 13.92 18.40 -5.18
C MET A 200 15.38 18.55 -4.73
N LEU A 201 15.85 19.78 -4.50
CA LEU A 201 17.18 20.02 -3.93
C LEU A 201 17.27 19.44 -2.52
N LYS A 202 16.30 19.74 -1.64
CA LYS A 202 16.24 19.19 -0.28
C LYS A 202 16.22 17.66 -0.25
N LEU A 203 15.46 17.03 -1.14
CA LEU A 203 15.50 15.57 -1.30
C LEU A 203 16.91 15.12 -1.69
N SER A 204 17.48 15.69 -2.74
CA SER A 204 18.80 15.30 -3.25
C SER A 204 19.92 15.49 -2.22
N GLU A 205 19.80 16.48 -1.33
CA GLU A 205 20.76 16.70 -0.24
C GLU A 205 20.85 15.50 0.72
N LEU A 206 19.76 14.76 0.95
CA LEU A 206 19.76 13.59 1.84
C LEU A 206 20.78 12.53 1.42
N ALA A 207 20.97 12.34 0.11
CA ALA A 207 21.89 11.33 -0.43
C ALA A 207 23.38 11.65 -0.20
N VAL A 208 23.71 12.89 0.15
CA VAL A 208 25.10 13.36 0.34
C VAL A 208 25.38 13.81 1.78
N MET A 209 24.41 13.69 2.70
CA MET A 209 24.62 13.99 4.10
C MET A 209 25.44 12.91 4.80
N GLU A 210 26.38 13.33 5.64
CA GLU A 210 27.08 12.42 6.54
C GLU A 210 26.09 11.75 7.53
N PRO A 211 26.30 10.48 7.92
CA PRO A 211 25.34 9.73 8.74
C PRO A 211 24.90 10.42 10.02
N ALA A 212 25.82 11.07 10.74
CA ALA A 212 25.49 11.79 11.97
C ALA A 212 24.55 13.00 11.71
N ARG A 213 24.77 13.71 10.61
CA ARG A 213 23.89 14.83 10.21
C ARG A 213 22.53 14.32 9.75
N LEU A 214 22.50 13.18 9.06
CA LEU A 214 21.25 12.54 8.63
C LEU A 214 20.43 12.03 9.83
N GLN A 215 21.10 11.60 10.90
CA GLN A 215 20.45 11.24 12.17
C GLN A 215 19.82 12.46 12.85
N ASP A 216 20.54 13.58 12.96
CA ASP A 216 19.96 14.82 13.50
C ASP A 216 18.79 15.30 12.63
N ARG A 217 18.94 15.21 11.31
CA ARG A 217 17.90 15.53 10.35
C ARG A 217 16.65 14.67 10.50
N LEU A 218 16.82 13.36 10.71
CA LEU A 218 15.71 12.45 10.98
C LEU A 218 14.93 12.90 12.21
N ARG A 219 15.61 13.25 13.31
CA ARG A 219 14.95 13.69 14.56
C ARG A 219 14.15 14.98 14.37
N GLU A 220 14.70 15.93 13.61
CA GLU A 220 13.99 17.18 13.27
C GLU A 220 12.70 16.92 12.48
N LEU A 221 12.76 16.05 11.48
CA LEU A 221 11.61 15.70 10.65
C LEU A 221 10.59 14.85 11.41
N ASP A 222 11.04 13.89 12.23
CA ASP A 222 10.15 13.01 12.99
C ASP A 222 9.37 13.74 14.08
N ALA A 223 9.96 14.80 14.66
CA ALA A 223 9.33 15.63 15.67
C ALA A 223 8.31 16.63 15.09
N LYS A 224 8.25 16.79 13.76
CA LYS A 224 7.37 17.76 13.13
C LYS A 224 5.94 17.20 13.04
N PRO A 225 4.94 17.88 13.65
CA PRO A 225 3.55 17.46 13.51
C PRO A 225 3.09 17.67 12.06
N ILE A 226 2.17 16.83 11.61
CA ILE A 226 1.55 16.94 10.28
C ILE A 226 0.04 17.14 10.49
N PRO A 227 -0.42 18.40 10.67
CA PRO A 227 -1.80 18.68 11.10
C PRO A 227 -2.87 18.06 10.22
N LEU A 228 -2.64 17.97 8.90
CA LEU A 228 -3.56 17.31 7.97
C LEU A 228 -3.82 15.85 8.35
N LEU A 229 -2.77 15.09 8.68
CA LEU A 229 -2.88 13.67 9.02
C LEU A 229 -3.42 13.44 10.44
N GLU A 230 -3.18 14.39 11.35
CA GLU A 230 -3.78 14.37 12.70
C GLU A 230 -5.29 14.66 12.66
N ALA A 231 -5.69 15.64 11.84
CA ALA A 231 -7.10 16.01 11.67
C ALA A 231 -7.89 14.96 10.86
N GLN A 232 -7.22 14.27 9.94
CA GLN A 232 -7.82 13.29 9.04
C GLN A 232 -7.06 11.93 9.11
N PRO A 233 -7.16 11.20 10.24
CA PRO A 233 -6.42 9.95 10.44
C PRO A 233 -6.82 8.83 9.45
N HIS A 234 -7.99 8.96 8.81
CA HIS A 234 -8.42 8.01 7.76
C HIS A 234 -7.51 8.05 6.52
N ILE A 235 -6.77 9.13 6.27
CA ILE A 235 -5.89 9.25 5.09
C ILE A 235 -4.86 8.13 5.03
N LEU A 236 -4.10 7.94 6.13
CA LEU A 236 -3.08 6.89 6.20
C LEU A 236 -3.71 5.49 6.31
N ARG A 237 -4.88 5.39 6.95
CA ARG A 237 -5.64 4.13 6.98
C ARG A 237 -6.07 3.70 5.56
N ASN A 238 -6.59 4.63 4.78
CA ASN A 238 -6.96 4.43 3.39
C ASN A 238 -5.75 4.06 2.55
N MET A 239 -4.59 4.69 2.78
CA MET A 239 -3.34 4.29 2.13
C MET A 239 -3.00 2.81 2.44
N LEU A 240 -3.15 2.36 3.69
CA LEU A 240 -2.92 0.96 4.04
C LEU A 240 -3.88 0.02 3.32
N ILE A 241 -5.19 0.29 3.40
CA ILE A 241 -6.21 -0.55 2.76
C ILE A 241 -6.03 -0.55 1.25
N TYR A 242 -5.66 0.58 0.64
CA TYR A 242 -5.33 0.67 -0.79
C TYR A 242 -4.21 -0.29 -1.18
N ARG A 243 -3.11 -0.32 -0.42
CA ARG A 243 -1.99 -1.24 -0.66
C ARG A 243 -2.41 -2.71 -0.57
N LEU A 244 -3.25 -3.03 0.42
CA LEU A 244 -3.71 -4.40 0.64
C LEU A 244 -4.73 -4.85 -0.41
N TYR A 245 -5.73 -4.04 -0.68
CA TYR A 245 -6.82 -4.36 -1.60
C TYR A 245 -6.42 -4.14 -3.06
N GLY A 246 -5.97 -2.93 -3.39
CA GLY A 246 -5.78 -2.47 -4.76
C GLY A 246 -4.54 -3.04 -5.45
N GLU A 247 -3.52 -3.45 -4.67
CA GLU A 247 -2.28 -4.05 -5.19
C GLU A 247 -2.10 -5.50 -4.75
N PHE A 248 -3.11 -6.12 -4.15
CA PHE A 248 -3.10 -7.51 -3.68
C PHE A 248 -1.87 -7.87 -2.83
N TYR A 249 -1.44 -6.96 -1.94
CA TYR A 249 -0.29 -7.18 -1.06
C TYR A 249 -0.54 -8.34 -0.06
N PRO A 250 0.45 -9.19 0.29
CA PRO A 250 1.88 -9.11 -0.04
C PRO A 250 2.28 -9.58 -1.44
N GLY A 251 1.32 -9.91 -2.30
CA GLY A 251 1.54 -10.25 -3.71
C GLY A 251 1.53 -11.75 -3.99
N THR A 252 1.87 -12.11 -5.24
CA THR A 252 1.89 -13.49 -5.76
C THR A 252 3.25 -14.19 -5.67
N ALA A 253 4.33 -13.46 -5.37
CA ALA A 253 5.68 -14.02 -5.24
C ALA A 253 5.97 -14.45 -3.79
N PHE A 254 6.34 -15.72 -3.61
CA PHE A 254 6.28 -16.49 -2.35
C PHE A 254 7.48 -16.38 -1.43
N ASP A 255 8.47 -15.57 -1.79
CA ASP A 255 9.82 -15.99 -1.41
C ASP A 255 10.36 -15.18 -0.24
N HIS A 256 9.76 -14.02 0.07
CA HIS A 256 10.32 -13.11 1.08
C HIS A 256 9.33 -12.12 1.72
N TYR A 257 8.56 -12.57 2.72
CA TYR A 257 7.60 -11.70 3.41
C TYR A 257 8.25 -10.60 4.27
N GLY A 258 9.52 -10.77 4.67
CA GLY A 258 10.28 -9.71 5.34
C GLY A 258 10.48 -8.47 4.45
N GLU A 259 10.71 -8.68 3.15
CA GLU A 259 10.79 -7.60 2.16
C GLU A 259 9.44 -6.95 1.89
N ALA A 260 8.38 -7.77 1.84
CA ALA A 260 7.04 -7.24 1.72
C ALA A 260 6.77 -6.28 2.89
N LEU A 261 7.07 -6.66 4.14
CA LEU A 261 6.87 -5.76 5.28
C LEU A 261 7.75 -4.52 5.20
N MET A 262 9.04 -4.69 4.91
CA MET A 262 9.97 -3.57 4.81
C MET A 262 9.54 -2.56 3.74
N SER A 263 9.09 -3.04 2.58
CA SER A 263 8.53 -2.21 1.53
C SER A 263 7.31 -1.46 2.02
N LEU A 264 6.36 -2.14 2.68
CA LEU A 264 5.14 -1.51 3.19
C LEU A 264 5.44 -0.41 4.20
N THR A 265 6.21 -0.69 5.25
CA THR A 265 6.48 0.29 6.31
C THR A 265 7.35 1.44 5.82
N ARG A 266 8.28 1.18 4.90
CA ARG A 266 9.08 2.22 4.23
C ARG A 266 8.20 3.21 3.48
N GLN A 267 7.10 2.78 2.85
CA GLN A 267 6.19 3.70 2.17
C GLN A 267 5.55 4.70 3.13
N PHE A 268 5.08 4.25 4.30
CA PHE A 268 4.52 5.14 5.32
C PHE A 268 5.56 6.11 5.87
N PHE A 269 6.77 5.60 6.13
CA PHE A 269 7.90 6.42 6.54
C PHE A 269 8.20 7.51 5.50
N GLN A 270 8.31 7.14 4.22
CA GLN A 270 8.59 8.07 3.12
C GLN A 270 7.52 9.15 2.98
N VAL A 271 6.23 8.78 2.99
CA VAL A 271 5.13 9.75 2.91
C VAL A 271 5.15 10.71 4.10
N LYS A 272 5.38 10.21 5.32
CA LYS A 272 5.54 11.06 6.51
C LYS A 272 6.70 12.05 6.34
N MET A 273 7.87 11.57 5.90
CA MET A 273 9.05 12.41 5.71
C MET A 273 8.85 13.46 4.61
N LEU A 274 8.22 13.11 3.48
CA LEU A 274 7.87 14.06 2.42
C LEU A 274 6.96 15.19 2.95
N CYS A 275 5.96 14.84 3.76
CA CYS A 275 5.07 15.82 4.40
C CYS A 275 5.83 16.71 5.40
N ALA A 276 6.69 16.13 6.24
CA ALA A 276 7.49 16.88 7.20
C ALA A 276 8.46 17.85 6.50
N MET A 277 9.11 17.41 5.42
CA MET A 277 9.98 18.25 4.59
C MET A 277 9.21 19.39 3.91
N TRP A 278 7.98 19.14 3.46
CA TRP A 278 7.12 20.18 2.89
C TRP A 278 6.87 21.32 3.88
N LEU A 279 6.54 20.96 5.12
CA LEU A 279 6.22 21.89 6.21
C LEU A 279 7.43 22.66 6.77
N GLU A 280 8.60 22.58 6.14
CA GLU A 280 9.75 23.42 6.47
C GLU A 280 9.72 24.77 5.77
N ASP A 281 9.26 24.79 4.52
CA ASP A 281 9.22 26.02 3.71
C ASP A 281 7.80 26.56 3.58
N ASN A 282 6.80 25.75 3.93
CA ASN A 282 5.39 26.06 3.77
C ASN A 282 4.72 26.09 5.14
N ALA A 283 3.88 27.11 5.36
CA ALA A 283 3.15 27.27 6.62
C ALA A 283 2.13 26.15 6.85
N GLU A 284 1.62 25.56 5.76
CA GLU A 284 0.64 24.47 5.80
C GLU A 284 0.90 23.44 4.70
N LEU A 285 0.32 22.25 4.90
CA LEU A 285 0.22 21.19 3.91
C LEU A 285 -1.27 21.03 3.59
N THR A 286 -1.71 21.57 2.46
CA THR A 286 -3.10 21.44 2.03
C THR A 286 -3.37 20.03 1.47
N GLU A 287 -4.64 19.70 1.28
CA GLU A 287 -5.02 18.46 0.58
C GLU A 287 -4.45 18.39 -0.84
N ASP A 288 -4.43 19.50 -1.58
CA ASP A 288 -3.86 19.54 -2.94
C ASP A 288 -2.35 19.28 -2.91
N ASP A 289 -1.64 19.87 -1.95
CA ASP A 289 -0.19 19.65 -1.78
C ASP A 289 0.09 18.18 -1.44
N PHE A 290 -0.67 17.62 -0.50
CA PHE A 290 -0.56 16.21 -0.11
C PHE A 290 -0.81 15.28 -1.30
N ILE A 291 -1.85 15.53 -2.10
CA ILE A 291 -2.16 14.74 -3.29
C ILE A 291 -1.08 14.87 -4.36
N SER A 292 -0.51 16.06 -4.57
CA SER A 292 0.63 16.24 -5.49
C SER A 292 1.86 15.46 -5.03
N LEU A 293 2.16 15.46 -3.72
CA LEU A 293 3.28 14.70 -3.15
C LEU A 293 3.07 13.19 -3.31
N VAL A 294 1.93 12.66 -2.88
CA VAL A 294 1.67 11.21 -2.86
C VAL A 294 1.51 10.65 -4.26
N SER A 295 0.86 11.38 -5.18
CA SER A 295 0.72 10.91 -6.57
C SER A 295 2.07 10.85 -7.29
N ALA A 296 2.92 11.87 -7.13
CA ALA A 296 4.26 11.87 -7.69
C ALA A 296 5.15 10.78 -7.06
N TRP A 297 5.02 10.56 -5.75
CA TRP A 297 5.71 9.48 -5.05
C TRP A 297 5.25 8.10 -5.52
N SER A 298 3.94 7.88 -5.68
CA SER A 298 3.38 6.63 -6.20
C SER A 298 3.87 6.34 -7.63
N ALA A 299 3.91 7.36 -8.49
CA ALA A 299 4.47 7.25 -9.84
C ALA A 299 5.95 6.86 -9.84
N TRP A 300 6.74 7.45 -8.95
CA TRP A 300 8.17 7.13 -8.79
C TRP A 300 8.38 5.70 -8.27
N GLN A 301 7.57 5.29 -7.29
CA GLN A 301 7.63 3.94 -6.70
C GLN A 301 7.40 2.85 -7.76
N GLN A 302 6.42 3.04 -8.64
CA GLN A 302 6.12 2.07 -9.72
C GLN A 302 7.26 1.91 -10.73
N GLN A 303 8.15 2.90 -10.86
CA GLN A 303 9.32 2.86 -11.75
C GLN A 303 10.58 2.38 -11.04
N SER A 304 10.61 2.52 -9.72
CA SER A 304 11.72 2.10 -8.87
C SER A 304 11.55 0.61 -8.59
N GLY A 305 12.16 -0.23 -9.44
CA GLY A 305 12.05 -1.68 -9.33
C GLY A 305 12.38 -2.20 -7.93
N THR A 306 11.86 -3.38 -7.59
CA THR A 306 12.13 -4.04 -6.31
C THR A 306 13.62 -4.41 -6.25
N PRO A 307 14.38 -3.96 -5.23
CA PRO A 307 15.75 -4.42 -5.04
C PRO A 307 15.77 -5.96 -4.87
N GLU A 308 16.80 -6.62 -5.38
CA GLU A 308 16.99 -8.06 -5.14
C GLU A 308 17.24 -8.36 -3.65
N ALA A 309 16.74 -9.52 -3.20
CA ALA A 309 16.90 -9.99 -1.84
C ALA A 309 18.37 -10.31 -1.51
N LEU A 310 19.04 -9.39 -0.83
CA LEU A 310 20.42 -9.56 -0.36
C LEU A 310 20.51 -10.08 1.07
N ASN A 311 19.42 -9.97 1.85
CA ASN A 311 19.39 -10.27 3.28
C ASN A 311 18.27 -11.28 3.61
N SER A 312 18.33 -11.90 4.78
CA SER A 312 17.30 -12.86 5.22
C SER A 312 15.95 -12.20 5.51
N ALA A 313 14.88 -13.01 5.48
CA ALA A 313 13.53 -12.57 5.77
C ALA A 313 13.41 -12.00 7.19
N ASP A 314 14.03 -12.62 8.18
CA ASP A 314 14.05 -12.11 9.56
C ASP A 314 14.73 -10.75 9.69
N TYR A 315 15.87 -10.55 8.99
CA TYR A 315 16.59 -9.29 9.03
C TYR A 315 15.78 -8.16 8.38
N THR A 316 15.25 -8.42 7.19
CA THR A 316 14.42 -7.43 6.47
C THR A 316 13.12 -7.13 7.21
N LEU A 317 12.53 -8.12 7.88
CA LEU A 317 11.36 -7.94 8.75
C LEU A 317 11.69 -7.02 9.93
N LEU A 318 12.83 -7.20 10.59
CA LEU A 318 13.31 -6.31 11.65
C LEU A 318 13.53 -4.88 11.12
N CYS A 319 14.13 -4.73 9.94
CA CYS A 319 14.27 -3.43 9.28
C CYS A 319 12.89 -2.81 9.03
N GLY A 320 11.92 -3.57 8.53
CA GLY A 320 10.55 -3.10 8.32
C GLY A 320 9.87 -2.63 9.62
N LEU A 321 9.95 -3.41 10.69
CA LEU A 321 9.37 -3.05 11.99
C LEU A 321 9.98 -1.78 12.57
N SER A 322 11.27 -1.52 12.33
CA SER A 322 11.92 -0.31 12.84
C SER A 322 11.49 1.00 12.16
N LEU A 323 10.79 0.92 11.03
CA LEU A 323 10.26 2.08 10.30
C LEU A 323 8.87 2.54 10.75
N ILE A 324 8.18 1.72 11.56
CA ILE A 324 6.87 2.06 12.17
C ILE A 324 7.04 3.16 13.23
#